data_AF-A0A7W5U3G6-F1
#
_entry.id   AF-A0A7W5U3G6-F1
#
_cell.length_a   1.000
_cell.length_b   1.000
_cell.length_c   1.000
_cell.angle_alpha   90.00
_cell.angle_beta   90.00
_cell.angle_gamma   90.00
#
_symmetry.space_group_name_H-M   'P 1'
#
loop_
_entity.id
_entity.type
_entity.pdbx_description
1 polymer ?
#
loop_
_entity_poly.entity_id
_entity_poly.type
_entity_poly.pdbx_seq_one_letter_code
_entity_poly.pdbx_strand_id
1 'polypeptide(L)'
;MSVVRGALSARRLIEENAALTLLRSANAPAAIAILGEHLAGETRELPAAELFEAAEADLSELRDTGRFELPQTAVQYVRTWLTQGFLIRRAGQAREEFYALSDGALAAIRFIQELSAPRSSVTESRLSTIVDRVHRLTVDTDPDTTRRIESLRGEREKLDQRIAALEAGEVETLSQFAASEQATDVLALASELPEDFVRLRSELEEINRGLRIQLIEEPDSRGAVLEDIFRGVDLLQESEAGKSFTAFYALILDPERTAAVEDDVDQLLHRPFANSLTPGQRHGLRRLLPAMQD
;
A
#
# COMPACT_ATOMS: atom_id res chain seq x y z
N MET A 1 -15.14 -17.61 -29.37
CA MET A 1 -14.02 -16.64 -29.55
C MET A 1 -13.47 -16.02 -28.25
N SER A 2 -14.01 -16.34 -27.06
CA SER A 2 -13.57 -15.72 -25.79
C SER A 2 -12.24 -16.28 -25.24
N VAL A 3 -12.05 -17.61 -25.26
CA VAL A 3 -10.89 -18.28 -24.65
C VAL A 3 -9.57 -17.92 -25.34
N VAL A 4 -9.55 -17.84 -26.68
CA VAL A 4 -8.33 -17.47 -27.44
C VAL A 4 -7.88 -16.04 -27.10
N ARG A 5 -8.83 -15.10 -26.95
CA ARG A 5 -8.52 -13.73 -26.55
C ARG A 5 -7.96 -13.69 -25.12
N GLY A 6 -8.60 -14.39 -24.18
CA GLY A 6 -8.11 -14.50 -22.80
C GLY A 6 -6.70 -15.09 -22.72
N ALA A 7 -6.41 -16.15 -23.50
CA ALA A 7 -5.09 -16.75 -23.55
C ALA A 7 -4.02 -15.82 -24.13
N LEU A 8 -4.35 -15.04 -25.18
CA LEU A 8 -3.42 -14.06 -25.76
C LEU A 8 -3.16 -12.88 -24.81
N SER A 9 -4.19 -12.39 -24.11
CA SER A 9 -4.05 -11.36 -23.07
C SER A 9 -3.20 -11.84 -21.90
N ALA A 10 -3.43 -13.06 -21.41
CA ALA A 10 -2.63 -13.66 -20.35
C ALA A 10 -1.17 -13.86 -20.78
N ARG A 11 -0.93 -14.34 -22.02
CA ARG A 11 0.42 -14.47 -22.57
C ARG A 11 1.14 -13.12 -22.59
N ARG A 12 0.49 -12.06 -23.06
CA ARG A 12 1.05 -10.71 -23.08
C ARG A 12 1.42 -10.22 -21.68
N LEU A 13 0.51 -10.38 -20.71
CA LEU A 13 0.80 -10.02 -19.32
C LEU A 13 1.99 -10.80 -18.76
N ILE A 14 2.09 -12.10 -19.04
CA ILE A 14 3.20 -12.94 -18.60
C ILE A 14 4.54 -12.51 -19.23
N GLU A 15 4.52 -11.99 -20.46
CA GLU A 15 5.72 -11.52 -21.17
C GLU A 15 6.15 -10.10 -20.76
N GLU A 16 5.18 -9.21 -20.47
CA GLU A 16 5.44 -7.79 -20.21
C GLU A 16 5.56 -7.44 -18.72
N ASN A 17 4.96 -8.24 -17.83
CA ASN A 17 4.92 -7.92 -16.40
C ASN A 17 6.20 -8.40 -15.67
N ALA A 18 6.94 -7.47 -15.07
CA ALA A 18 8.18 -7.75 -14.34
C ALA A 18 8.00 -8.76 -13.20
N ALA A 19 6.85 -8.79 -12.53
CA ALA A 19 6.54 -9.75 -11.47
C ALA A 19 6.56 -11.18 -12.01
N LEU A 20 5.86 -11.42 -13.11
CA LEU A 20 5.74 -12.74 -13.73
C LEU A 20 7.06 -13.18 -14.38
N THR A 21 7.79 -12.23 -14.96
CA THR A 21 9.14 -12.47 -15.49
C THR A 21 10.13 -12.85 -14.39
N LEU A 22 10.07 -12.19 -13.22
CA LEU A 22 10.93 -12.50 -12.06
C LEU A 22 10.64 -13.92 -11.55
N LEU A 23 9.37 -14.24 -11.28
CA LEU A 23 8.97 -15.54 -10.74
C LEU A 23 9.28 -16.72 -11.68
N ARG A 24 9.36 -16.46 -12.99
CA ARG A 24 9.71 -17.47 -14.01
C ARG A 24 11.20 -17.56 -14.32
N SER A 25 12.01 -16.63 -13.83
CA SER A 25 13.42 -16.59 -14.15
C SER A 25 14.15 -17.83 -13.59
N ALA A 26 15.18 -18.32 -14.29
CA ALA A 26 15.89 -19.53 -13.89
C ALA A 26 16.52 -19.41 -12.49
N ASN A 27 16.95 -18.19 -12.13
CA ASN A 27 17.57 -17.89 -10.84
C ASN A 27 16.63 -17.11 -9.93
N ALA A 28 15.31 -17.28 -10.08
CA ALA A 28 14.31 -16.56 -9.31
C ALA A 28 14.56 -16.63 -7.79
N PRO A 29 14.87 -17.78 -7.16
CA PRO A 29 15.10 -17.82 -5.72
C PRO A 29 16.27 -16.92 -5.27
N ALA A 30 17.37 -16.91 -6.02
CA ALA A 30 18.52 -16.06 -5.72
C ALA A 30 18.20 -14.58 -5.95
N ALA A 31 17.54 -14.25 -7.06
CA ALA A 31 17.11 -12.88 -7.35
C ALA A 31 16.12 -12.35 -6.30
N ILE A 32 15.14 -13.15 -5.89
CA ILE A 32 14.14 -12.80 -4.88
C ILE A 32 14.81 -12.59 -3.52
N ALA A 33 15.74 -13.47 -3.12
CA ALA A 33 16.45 -13.34 -1.85
C ALA A 33 17.32 -12.09 -1.81
N ILE A 34 18.20 -11.91 -2.80
CA ILE A 34 19.15 -10.78 -2.85
C ILE A 34 18.41 -9.45 -2.98
N LEU A 35 17.51 -9.33 -3.96
CA LEU A 35 16.76 -8.09 -4.16
C LEU A 35 15.78 -7.81 -3.02
N GLY A 36 15.23 -8.86 -2.41
CA GLY A 36 14.35 -8.75 -1.25
C GLY A 36 15.07 -8.22 -0.02
N GLU A 37 16.25 -8.73 0.28
CA GLU A 37 17.07 -8.30 1.42
C GLU A 37 17.50 -6.84 1.29
N HIS A 38 18.02 -6.46 0.13
CA HIS A 38 18.67 -5.14 -0.03
C HIS A 38 17.72 -4.02 -0.48
N LEU A 39 16.61 -4.34 -1.16
CA LEU A 39 15.77 -3.33 -1.83
C LEU A 39 14.26 -3.43 -1.53
N ALA A 40 13.77 -4.47 -0.83
CA ALA A 40 12.34 -4.61 -0.51
C ALA A 40 11.97 -4.16 0.93
N GLY A 41 12.96 -3.80 1.75
CA GLY A 41 12.82 -3.41 3.15
C GLY A 41 12.79 -1.89 3.40
N GLU A 42 13.50 -1.45 4.44
CA GLU A 42 13.73 -0.02 4.74
C GLU A 42 14.62 0.62 3.65
N THR A 43 15.63 -0.15 3.28
CA THR A 43 16.39 -0.17 2.02
C THR A 43 15.53 -0.10 0.74
N ARG A 44 15.16 1.05 0.14
CA ARG A 44 14.42 1.06 -1.14
C ARG A 44 15.22 1.45 -2.37
N GLU A 45 16.32 2.18 -2.16
CA GLU A 45 17.23 2.59 -3.22
C GLU A 45 18.66 2.48 -2.71
N LEU A 46 19.55 1.89 -3.51
CA LEU A 46 20.97 1.78 -3.19
C LEU A 46 21.85 2.37 -4.30
N PRO A 47 22.99 3.00 -3.94
CA PRO A 47 24.02 3.34 -4.91
C PRO A 47 24.51 2.10 -5.66
N ALA A 48 24.83 2.25 -6.94
CA ALA A 48 25.28 1.14 -7.78
C ALA A 48 26.44 0.34 -7.16
N ALA A 49 27.43 1.02 -6.58
CA ALA A 49 28.61 0.39 -5.98
C ALA A 49 28.23 -0.51 -4.79
N GLU A 50 27.39 0.00 -3.88
CA GLU A 50 26.91 -0.73 -2.71
C GLU A 50 26.07 -1.94 -3.13
N LEU A 51 25.17 -1.78 -4.11
CA LEU A 51 24.37 -2.90 -4.61
C LEU A 51 25.25 -3.99 -5.24
N PHE A 52 26.29 -3.62 -6.01
CA PHE A 52 27.19 -4.62 -6.60
C PHE A 52 27.99 -5.37 -5.53
N GLU A 53 28.47 -4.68 -4.51
CA GLU A 53 29.22 -5.28 -3.40
C GLU A 53 28.35 -6.24 -2.59
N ALA A 54 27.16 -5.79 -2.18
CA ALA A 54 26.19 -6.59 -1.44
C ALA A 54 25.76 -7.83 -2.24
N ALA A 55 25.43 -7.65 -3.53
CA ALA A 55 25.05 -8.75 -4.39
C ALA A 55 26.20 -9.77 -4.59
N GLU A 56 27.47 -9.34 -4.66
CA GLU A 56 28.58 -10.28 -4.78
C GLU A 56 28.78 -11.10 -3.51
N ALA A 57 28.62 -10.47 -2.33
CA ALA A 57 28.69 -11.16 -1.05
C ALA A 57 27.62 -12.28 -0.96
N ASP A 58 26.36 -11.95 -1.24
CA ASP A 58 25.27 -12.92 -1.20
C ASP A 58 25.41 -14.01 -2.26
N LEU A 59 25.80 -13.65 -3.49
CA LEU A 59 26.03 -14.64 -4.55
C LEU A 59 27.15 -15.61 -4.16
N SER A 60 28.21 -15.14 -3.50
CA SER A 60 29.26 -16.02 -2.99
C SER A 60 28.72 -16.99 -1.95
N GLU A 61 27.97 -16.50 -0.96
CA GLU A 61 27.37 -17.35 0.07
C GLU A 61 26.42 -18.39 -0.54
N LEU A 62 25.57 -17.98 -1.48
CA LEU A 62 24.66 -18.89 -2.18
C LEU A 62 25.40 -19.94 -3.01
N ARG A 63 26.50 -19.59 -3.67
CA ARG A 63 27.36 -20.54 -4.41
C ARG A 63 28.00 -21.55 -3.46
N ASP A 64 28.47 -21.11 -2.28
CA ASP A 64 29.13 -21.97 -1.28
C ASP A 64 28.20 -23.06 -0.73
N THR A 65 26.87 -22.84 -0.76
CA THR A 65 25.89 -23.90 -0.39
C THR A 65 25.90 -25.10 -1.35
N GLY A 66 26.43 -24.93 -2.57
CA GLY A 66 26.39 -25.94 -3.64
C GLY A 66 24.99 -26.24 -4.19
N ARG A 67 23.95 -25.52 -3.76
CA ARG A 67 22.55 -25.73 -4.19
C ARG A 67 22.10 -24.83 -5.33
N PHE A 68 22.86 -23.76 -5.59
CA PHE A 68 22.54 -22.78 -6.62
C PHE A 68 23.66 -22.71 -7.65
N GLU A 69 23.31 -22.92 -8.93
CA GLU A 69 24.23 -22.73 -10.05
C GLU A 69 24.21 -21.27 -10.51
N LEU A 70 25.14 -20.46 -9.99
CA LEU A 70 25.19 -19.02 -10.24
C LEU A 70 26.51 -18.62 -10.93
N PRO A 71 26.68 -18.92 -12.24
CA PRO A 71 27.97 -18.78 -12.93
C PRO A 71 28.35 -17.33 -13.30
N GLN A 72 27.42 -16.38 -13.21
CA GLN A 72 27.69 -14.99 -13.59
C GLN A 72 28.16 -14.17 -12.39
N THR A 73 28.90 -13.09 -12.65
CA THR A 73 29.33 -12.10 -11.64
C THR A 73 28.15 -11.24 -11.15
N ALA A 74 28.26 -10.61 -9.98
CA ALA A 74 27.23 -9.69 -9.48
C ALA A 74 26.89 -8.59 -10.48
N VAL A 75 27.91 -7.98 -11.09
CA VAL A 75 27.72 -6.93 -12.12
C VAL A 75 26.90 -7.44 -13.30
N GLN A 76 27.14 -8.67 -13.74
CA GLN A 76 26.37 -9.28 -14.83
C GLN A 76 24.92 -9.55 -14.40
N TYR A 77 24.70 -10.13 -13.23
CA TYR A 77 23.36 -10.39 -12.73
C TYR A 77 22.54 -9.12 -12.54
N VAL A 78 23.10 -8.09 -11.90
CA VAL A 78 22.42 -6.81 -11.69
C VAL A 78 22.09 -6.13 -13.03
N ARG A 79 22.98 -6.20 -14.03
CA ARG A 79 22.68 -5.72 -15.38
C ARG A 79 21.57 -6.53 -16.06
N THR A 80 21.55 -7.83 -15.86
CA THR A 80 20.49 -8.71 -16.37
C THR A 80 19.17 -8.38 -15.70
N TRP A 81 19.12 -8.20 -14.37
CA TRP A 81 17.93 -7.79 -13.63
C TRP A 81 17.41 -6.42 -14.06
N LEU A 82 18.31 -5.47 -14.34
CA LEU A 82 17.94 -4.18 -14.93
C LEU A 82 17.31 -4.37 -16.32
N THR A 83 17.92 -5.20 -17.18
CA THR A 83 17.41 -5.46 -18.54
C THR A 83 16.07 -6.20 -18.53
N GLN A 84 15.84 -7.04 -17.54
CA GLN A 84 14.58 -7.78 -17.32
C GLN A 84 13.51 -6.92 -16.64
N GLY A 85 13.83 -5.67 -16.29
CA GLY A 85 12.89 -4.73 -15.67
C GLY A 85 12.63 -5.01 -14.19
N PHE A 86 13.47 -5.79 -13.51
CA PHE A 86 13.35 -6.01 -12.06
C PHE A 86 13.87 -4.82 -11.28
N LEU A 87 14.92 -4.19 -11.81
CA LEU A 87 15.50 -2.97 -11.28
C LEU A 87 15.16 -1.79 -12.20
N ILE A 88 15.11 -0.61 -11.61
CA ILE A 88 15.02 0.68 -12.31
C ILE A 88 16.15 1.59 -11.84
N ARG A 89 16.64 2.45 -12.74
CA ARG A 89 17.61 3.49 -12.38
C ARG A 89 16.91 4.72 -11.86
N ARG A 90 17.43 5.28 -10.78
CA ARG A 90 17.03 6.56 -10.20
C ARG A 90 18.23 7.50 -10.29
N ALA A 91 17.97 8.74 -10.71
CA ALA A 91 19.01 9.74 -10.83
C ALA A 91 19.32 10.32 -9.44
N GLY A 92 20.56 10.18 -8.97
CA GLY A 92 21.03 10.83 -7.76
C GLY A 92 21.42 12.30 -8.00
N GLN A 93 21.53 13.08 -6.93
CA GLN A 93 21.94 14.49 -6.98
C GLN A 93 23.40 14.69 -7.41
N ALA A 94 24.25 13.66 -7.27
CA ALA A 94 25.70 13.76 -7.42
C ALA A 94 26.29 12.74 -8.43
N ARG A 95 25.82 12.70 -9.68
CA ARG A 95 26.34 11.82 -10.76
C ARG A 95 26.37 10.30 -10.46
N GLU A 96 25.91 9.90 -9.29
CA GLU A 96 25.74 8.52 -8.85
C GLU A 96 24.40 7.97 -9.34
N GLU A 97 24.45 6.73 -9.84
CA GLU A 97 23.26 5.99 -10.24
C GLU A 97 22.75 5.18 -9.05
N PHE A 98 21.48 5.37 -8.72
CA PHE A 98 20.77 4.57 -7.72
C PHE A 98 19.94 3.50 -8.40
N TYR A 99 19.81 2.36 -7.74
CA TYR A 99 19.00 1.24 -8.19
C TYR A 99 17.89 1.00 -7.19
N ALA A 100 16.67 0.84 -7.71
CA ALA A 100 15.48 0.51 -6.94
C ALA A 100 14.75 -0.66 -7.61
N LEU A 101 13.90 -1.37 -6.87
CA LEU A 101 13.01 -2.35 -7.47
C LEU A 101 11.96 -1.66 -8.34
N SER A 102 11.58 -2.31 -9.45
CA SER A 102 10.32 -1.98 -10.13
C SER A 102 9.14 -2.44 -9.29
N ASP A 103 7.99 -1.80 -9.46
CA ASP A 103 6.77 -2.15 -8.71
C ASP A 103 6.38 -3.62 -8.91
N GLY A 104 6.55 -4.14 -10.13
CA GLY A 104 6.29 -5.55 -10.44
C GLY A 104 7.25 -6.50 -9.71
N ALA A 105 8.54 -6.19 -9.66
CA ALA A 105 9.50 -7.01 -8.91
C ALA A 105 9.23 -6.98 -7.40
N LEU A 106 8.91 -5.80 -6.85
CA LEU A 106 8.53 -5.65 -5.46
C LEU A 106 7.27 -6.47 -5.13
N ALA A 107 6.25 -6.42 -5.98
CA ALA A 107 5.03 -7.21 -5.82
C ALA A 107 5.30 -8.72 -5.83
N ALA A 108 6.14 -9.21 -6.75
CA ALA A 108 6.53 -10.62 -6.80
C ALA A 108 7.29 -11.09 -5.55
N ILE A 109 8.22 -10.27 -5.05
CA ILE A 109 8.98 -10.59 -3.83
C ILE A 109 8.04 -10.67 -2.62
N ARG A 110 7.16 -9.67 -2.46
CA ARG A 110 6.16 -9.66 -1.37
C ARG A 110 5.23 -10.86 -1.45
N PHE A 111 4.75 -11.21 -2.64
CA PHE A 111 3.89 -12.38 -2.84
C PHE A 111 4.58 -13.68 -2.36
N ILE A 112 5.86 -13.88 -2.65
CA ILE A 112 6.61 -15.06 -2.19
C ILE A 112 6.84 -15.04 -0.68
N GLN A 113 7.10 -13.87 -0.09
CA GLN A 113 7.20 -13.72 1.37
C GLN A 113 5.88 -14.07 2.06
N GLU A 114 4.75 -13.63 1.49
CA GLU A 114 3.40 -13.97 1.99
C GLU A 114 3.09 -15.47 1.88
N LEU A 115 3.51 -16.13 0.80
CA LEU A 115 3.35 -17.58 0.66
C LEU A 115 4.22 -18.37 1.65
N SER A 116 5.38 -17.81 2.03
CA SER A 116 6.32 -18.44 2.96
C SER A 116 5.91 -18.29 4.42
N ALA A 117 5.19 -17.20 4.74
CA ALA A 117 4.54 -16.97 6.02
C ALA A 117 3.04 -16.74 5.78
N PRO A 118 2.28 -17.80 5.42
CA PRO A 118 0.87 -17.66 5.11
C PRO A 118 0.17 -17.05 6.32
N ARG A 119 -0.44 -15.86 6.11
CA ARG A 119 -1.28 -15.20 7.10
C ARG A 119 -2.30 -16.24 7.56
N SER A 120 -2.21 -16.66 8.81
CA SER A 120 -3.14 -17.61 9.43
C SER A 120 -4.57 -17.11 9.20
N SER A 121 -5.24 -17.71 8.22
CA SER A 121 -6.51 -17.24 7.68
C SER A 121 -7.66 -17.64 8.60
N VAL A 122 -8.51 -16.65 8.90
CA VAL A 122 -9.80 -16.74 9.60
C VAL A 122 -9.67 -16.80 11.13
N THR A 123 -9.40 -15.67 11.75
CA THR A 123 -9.70 -15.47 13.17
C THR A 123 -11.08 -14.84 13.35
N GLU A 124 -11.63 -15.04 14.54
CA GLU A 124 -12.83 -14.39 15.05
C GLU A 124 -12.82 -12.86 14.83
N SER A 125 -11.65 -12.22 14.90
CA SER A 125 -11.48 -10.76 14.73
C SER A 125 -11.88 -10.27 13.34
N ARG A 126 -11.53 -11.01 12.28
CA ARG A 126 -11.88 -10.62 10.90
C ARG A 126 -13.38 -10.78 10.63
N LEU A 127 -13.99 -11.86 11.13
CA LEU A 127 -15.44 -12.05 11.02
C LEU A 127 -16.20 -10.98 11.81
N SER A 128 -15.76 -10.66 13.04
CA SER A 128 -16.33 -9.58 13.84
C SER A 128 -16.27 -8.26 13.10
N THR A 129 -15.12 -7.92 12.50
CA THR A 129 -14.94 -6.67 11.76
C THR A 129 -15.89 -6.58 10.56
N ILE A 130 -16.09 -7.68 9.82
CA ILE A 130 -17.02 -7.72 8.69
C ILE A 130 -18.46 -7.54 9.19
N VAL A 131 -18.85 -8.25 10.24
CA VAL A 131 -20.20 -8.15 10.84
C VAL A 131 -20.46 -6.72 11.33
N ASP A 132 -19.50 -6.09 12.01
CA ASP A 132 -19.61 -4.71 12.50
C ASP A 132 -19.75 -3.71 11.34
N ARG A 133 -18.97 -3.87 10.27
CA ARG A 133 -19.07 -3.00 9.08
C ARG A 133 -20.42 -3.13 8.38
N VAL A 134 -20.92 -4.36 8.21
CA VAL A 134 -22.25 -4.63 7.62
C VAL A 134 -23.36 -4.05 8.50
N HIS A 135 -23.24 -4.17 9.82
CA HIS A 135 -24.19 -3.61 10.76
C HIS A 135 -24.22 -2.08 10.68
N ARG A 136 -23.07 -1.40 10.74
CA ARG A 136 -22.98 0.06 10.58
C ARG A 136 -23.57 0.52 9.25
N LEU A 137 -23.23 -0.15 8.15
CA LEU A 137 -23.78 0.20 6.84
C LEU A 137 -25.31 0.09 6.81
N THR A 138 -25.88 -0.91 7.48
CA THR A 138 -27.34 -1.08 7.61
C THR A 138 -27.96 0.09 8.38
N VAL A 139 -27.34 0.54 9.48
CA VAL A 139 -27.81 1.66 10.29
C VAL A 139 -27.63 3.00 9.56
N ASP A 140 -26.53 3.19 8.83
CA ASP A 140 -26.22 4.43 8.13
C ASP A 140 -27.10 4.65 6.90
N THR A 141 -27.57 3.57 6.29
CA THR A 141 -28.47 3.60 5.14
C THR A 141 -29.96 3.47 5.50
N ASP A 142 -30.31 3.28 6.78
CA ASP A 142 -31.71 3.20 7.21
C ASP A 142 -32.37 4.59 7.11
N PRO A 143 -33.43 4.78 6.30
CA PRO A 143 -34.15 6.05 6.23
C PRO A 143 -35.00 6.34 7.49
N ASP A 144 -35.25 5.36 8.35
CA ASP A 144 -36.03 5.52 9.58
C ASP A 144 -35.18 6.05 10.73
N THR A 145 -35.40 7.32 11.07
CA THR A 145 -34.70 8.00 12.18
C THR A 145 -34.95 7.33 13.53
N THR A 146 -36.11 6.70 13.74
CA THR A 146 -36.45 6.03 15.00
C THR A 146 -35.55 4.81 15.23
N ARG A 147 -35.33 4.02 14.18
CA ARG A 147 -34.47 2.82 14.23
C ARG A 147 -32.99 3.19 14.40
N ARG A 148 -32.54 4.28 13.78
CA ARG A 148 -31.18 4.80 14.01
C ARG A 148 -30.97 5.19 15.46
N ILE A 149 -31.94 5.88 16.08
CA ILE A 149 -31.88 6.25 17.50
C ILE A 149 -31.88 5.00 18.40
N GLU A 150 -32.69 4.00 18.10
CA GLU A 150 -32.72 2.74 18.85
C GLU A 150 -31.39 1.99 18.77
N SER A 151 -30.79 1.90 17.59
CA SER A 151 -29.46 1.30 17.39
C SER A 151 -28.39 2.03 18.19
N LEU A 152 -28.33 3.36 18.12
CA LEU A 152 -27.38 4.17 18.88
C LEU A 152 -27.56 4.04 20.40
N ARG A 153 -28.79 3.91 20.88
CA ARG A 153 -29.06 3.64 22.31
C ARG A 153 -28.54 2.27 22.73
N GLY A 154 -28.71 1.26 21.89
CA GLY A 154 -28.14 -0.07 22.11
C GLY A 154 -26.61 -0.07 22.14
N GLU A 155 -25.97 0.69 21.25
CA GLU A 155 -24.51 0.89 21.27
C GLU A 155 -24.04 1.60 22.55
N ARG A 156 -24.75 2.65 22.97
CA ARG A 156 -24.46 3.36 24.22
C ARG A 156 -24.54 2.43 25.42
N GLU A 157 -25.58 1.61 25.52
CA GLU A 157 -25.73 0.68 26.64
C GLU A 157 -24.63 -0.39 26.68
N LYS A 158 -24.20 -0.89 25.52
CA LYS A 158 -23.02 -1.79 25.44
C LYS A 158 -21.73 -1.09 25.88
N LEU A 159 -21.53 0.16 25.49
CA LEU A 159 -20.38 0.97 25.92
C LEU A 159 -20.41 1.22 27.42
N ASP A 160 -21.57 1.59 27.98
CA ASP A 160 -21.74 1.83 29.41
C ASP A 160 -21.43 0.56 30.23
N GLN A 161 -21.86 -0.62 29.76
CA GLN A 161 -21.52 -1.90 30.37
C GLN A 161 -20.01 -2.18 30.34
N ARG A 162 -19.36 -1.90 29.20
CA ARG A 162 -17.91 -2.10 29.04
C ARG A 162 -17.10 -1.14 29.90
N ILE A 163 -17.55 0.10 30.05
CA ILE A 163 -16.96 1.08 30.98
C ILE A 163 -17.11 0.58 32.42
N ALA A 164 -18.32 0.16 32.82
CA ALA A 164 -18.57 -0.34 34.16
C ALA A 164 -17.71 -1.58 34.50
N ALA A 165 -17.50 -2.49 33.55
CA ALA A 165 -16.60 -3.64 33.71
C ALA A 165 -15.14 -3.19 33.93
N LEU A 166 -14.65 -2.22 33.14
CA LEU A 166 -13.31 -1.66 33.31
C LEU A 166 -13.14 -0.92 34.65
N GLU A 167 -14.15 -0.15 35.07
CA GLU A 167 -14.19 0.52 36.39
C GLU A 167 -14.21 -0.48 37.55
N ALA A 168 -14.83 -1.66 37.36
CA ALA A 168 -14.83 -2.77 38.30
C ALA A 168 -13.50 -3.56 38.30
N GLY A 169 -12.55 -3.22 37.44
CA GLY A 169 -11.23 -3.86 37.34
C GLY A 169 -11.18 -5.09 36.43
N GLU A 170 -12.24 -5.36 35.66
CA GLU A 170 -12.25 -6.41 34.63
C GLU A 170 -11.53 -5.89 33.37
N VAL A 171 -10.21 -6.11 33.30
CA VAL A 171 -9.38 -5.68 32.18
C VAL A 171 -9.34 -6.78 31.12
N GLU A 172 -10.20 -6.68 30.12
CA GLU A 172 -10.15 -7.52 28.92
C GLU A 172 -9.34 -6.81 27.83
N THR A 173 -8.03 -7.06 27.80
CA THR A 173 -7.15 -6.63 26.70
C THR A 173 -7.08 -7.69 25.62
N LEU A 174 -6.97 -7.26 24.36
CA LEU A 174 -6.66 -8.16 23.25
C LEU A 174 -5.42 -9.00 23.58
N SER A 175 -5.48 -10.28 23.21
CA SER A 175 -4.29 -11.14 23.27
C SER A 175 -3.20 -10.58 22.34
N GLN A 176 -1.93 -10.85 22.65
CA GLN A 176 -0.82 -10.39 21.79
C GLN A 176 -0.97 -10.88 20.35
N PHE A 177 -1.47 -12.11 20.17
CA PHE A 177 -1.76 -12.68 18.86
C PHE A 177 -2.85 -11.88 18.11
N ALA A 178 -3.98 -11.60 18.76
CA ALA A 178 -5.08 -10.84 18.15
C ALA A 178 -4.66 -9.38 17.83
N ALA A 179 -3.88 -8.75 18.71
CA ALA A 179 -3.36 -7.41 18.47
C ALA A 179 -2.36 -7.37 17.30
N SER A 180 -1.49 -8.37 17.18
CA SER A 180 -0.56 -8.52 16.05
C SER A 180 -1.29 -8.73 14.72
N GLU A 181 -2.38 -9.48 14.74
CA GLU A 181 -3.21 -9.68 13.55
C GLU A 181 -3.91 -8.38 13.14
N GLN A 182 -4.53 -7.66 14.09
CA GLN A 182 -5.17 -6.37 13.79
C GLN A 182 -4.18 -5.34 13.26
N ALA A 183 -2.96 -5.29 13.80
CA ALA A 183 -1.89 -4.45 13.26
C ALA A 183 -1.53 -4.83 11.82
N THR A 184 -1.52 -6.13 11.50
CA THR A 184 -1.29 -6.61 10.12
C THR A 184 -2.44 -6.21 9.18
N ASP A 185 -3.67 -6.24 9.67
CA ASP A 185 -4.85 -5.82 8.90
C ASP A 185 -4.85 -4.32 8.61
N VAL A 186 -4.49 -3.50 9.60
CA VAL A 186 -4.29 -2.05 9.43
C VAL A 186 -3.21 -1.76 8.38
N LEU A 187 -2.09 -2.48 8.42
CA LEU A 187 -1.02 -2.34 7.43
C LEU A 187 -1.44 -2.76 6.03
N ALA A 188 -2.28 -3.79 5.90
CA ALA A 188 -2.83 -4.21 4.62
C ALA A 188 -3.73 -3.11 4.03
N LEU A 189 -4.65 -2.56 4.82
CA LEU A 189 -5.49 -1.43 4.40
C LEU A 189 -4.65 -0.21 4.01
N ALA A 190 -3.60 0.09 4.79
CA ALA A 190 -2.70 1.19 4.48
C ALA A 190 -1.90 0.96 3.19
N SER A 191 -1.61 -0.29 2.83
CA SER A 191 -0.86 -0.63 1.61
C SER A 191 -1.67 -0.49 0.32
N GLU A 192 -3.00 -0.47 0.40
CA GLU A 192 -3.91 -0.26 -0.75
C GLU A 192 -4.01 1.22 -1.12
N LEU A 193 -3.80 2.13 -0.15
CA LEU A 193 -3.96 3.56 -0.33
C LEU A 193 -3.03 4.18 -1.41
N PRO A 194 -1.72 3.86 -1.49
CA PRO A 194 -0.86 4.44 -2.52
C PRO A 194 -1.28 4.09 -3.95
N GLU A 195 -1.80 2.88 -4.18
CA GLU A 195 -2.29 2.45 -5.50
C GLU A 195 -3.57 3.19 -5.87
N ASP A 196 -4.46 3.39 -4.89
CA ASP A 196 -5.65 4.24 -5.04
C ASP A 196 -5.28 5.71 -5.32
N PHE A 197 -4.21 6.25 -4.72
CA PHE A 197 -3.71 7.60 -5.02
C PHE A 197 -3.16 7.73 -6.43
N VAL A 198 -2.40 6.74 -6.91
CA VAL A 198 -1.90 6.74 -8.28
C VAL A 198 -3.05 6.71 -9.27
N ARG A 199 -4.04 5.85 -9.03
CA ARG A 199 -5.24 5.76 -9.85
C ARG A 199 -6.06 7.06 -9.82
N LEU A 200 -6.30 7.63 -8.64
CA LEU A 200 -7.04 8.87 -8.48
C LEU A 200 -6.32 10.06 -9.11
N ARG A 201 -4.97 10.10 -9.04
CA ARG A 201 -4.16 11.09 -9.75
C ARG A 201 -4.33 10.94 -11.26
N SER A 202 -4.30 9.72 -11.79
CA SER A 202 -4.56 9.47 -13.21
C SER A 202 -5.97 9.89 -13.63
N GLU A 203 -6.99 9.62 -12.81
CA GLU A 203 -8.38 10.05 -13.05
C GLU A 203 -8.49 11.59 -13.04
N LEU A 204 -7.83 12.28 -12.09
CA LEU A 204 -7.77 13.74 -12.04
C LEU A 204 -7.01 14.36 -13.23
N GLU A 205 -5.95 13.70 -13.70
CA GLU A 205 -5.21 14.11 -14.90
C GLU A 205 -6.06 13.95 -16.17
N GLU A 206 -6.87 12.89 -16.27
CA GLU A 206 -7.82 12.69 -17.36
C GLU A 206 -8.91 13.75 -17.37
N ILE A 207 -9.49 14.07 -16.21
CA ILE A 207 -10.49 15.14 -16.09
C ILE A 207 -9.87 16.49 -16.47
N ASN A 208 -8.66 16.81 -15.97
CA ASN A 208 -7.93 18.02 -16.36
C ASN A 208 -7.65 18.09 -17.86
N ARG A 209 -7.32 16.96 -18.49
CA ARG A 209 -7.09 16.88 -19.93
C ARG A 209 -8.38 17.11 -20.72
N GLY A 210 -9.50 16.54 -20.28
CA GLY A 210 -10.83 16.77 -20.86
C GLY A 210 -11.23 18.24 -20.79
N LEU A 211 -11.04 18.88 -19.64
CA LEU A 211 -11.28 20.32 -19.46
C LEU A 211 -10.40 21.16 -20.40
N ARG A 212 -9.11 20.86 -20.51
CA ARG A 212 -8.19 21.56 -21.43
C ARG A 212 -8.61 21.43 -22.89
N ILE A 213 -9.13 20.28 -23.31
CA ILE A 213 -9.62 20.08 -24.68
C ILE A 213 -10.87 20.92 -24.93
N GLN A 214 -11.84 20.92 -24.00
CA GLN A 214 -13.04 21.77 -24.10
C GLN A 214 -12.70 23.27 -24.17
N LEU A 215 -11.74 23.73 -23.36
CA LEU A 215 -11.23 25.11 -23.38
C LEU A 215 -10.54 25.51 -24.69
N ILE A 216 -10.01 24.54 -25.45
CA ILE A 216 -9.35 24.78 -26.74
C ILE A 216 -10.37 24.74 -27.90
N GLU A 217 -11.42 23.94 -27.79
CA GLU A 217 -12.42 23.74 -28.84
C GLU A 217 -13.48 24.87 -28.92
N GLU A 218 -13.71 25.64 -27.84
CA GLU A 218 -14.60 26.82 -27.85
C GLU A 218 -13.84 28.13 -27.49
N PRO A 219 -13.18 28.78 -28.46
CA PRO A 219 -12.24 29.88 -28.18
C PRO A 219 -12.88 31.28 -28.18
N ASP A 220 -14.19 31.43 -27.90
CA ASP A 220 -14.86 32.73 -28.02
C ASP A 220 -15.04 33.47 -26.68
N SER A 221 -14.30 34.59 -26.62
CA SER A 221 -14.21 35.62 -25.58
C SER A 221 -13.27 35.33 -24.39
N ARG A 222 -12.25 36.19 -24.26
CA ARG A 222 -11.30 36.25 -23.12
C ARG A 222 -11.96 36.52 -21.75
N GLY A 223 -13.28 36.67 -21.68
CA GLY A 223 -14.07 36.72 -20.44
C GLY A 223 -14.57 35.34 -19.99
N ALA A 224 -14.95 34.46 -20.93
CA ALA A 224 -15.45 33.11 -20.66
C ALA A 224 -14.34 32.17 -20.13
N VAL A 225 -13.08 32.36 -20.55
CA VAL A 225 -11.94 31.54 -20.11
C VAL A 225 -11.72 31.59 -18.58
N LEU A 226 -12.01 32.71 -17.91
CA LEU A 226 -11.95 32.76 -16.45
C LEU A 226 -13.15 32.06 -15.82
N GLU A 227 -14.35 32.28 -16.35
CA GLU A 227 -15.59 31.67 -15.85
C GLU A 227 -15.61 30.15 -16.05
N ASP A 228 -15.03 29.63 -17.13
CA ASP A 228 -14.92 28.20 -17.42
C ASP A 228 -13.78 27.53 -16.65
N ILE A 229 -12.71 28.25 -16.29
CA ILE A 229 -11.70 27.76 -15.32
C ILE A 229 -12.31 27.64 -13.93
N PHE A 230 -13.08 28.63 -13.48
CA PHE A 230 -13.79 28.55 -12.19
C PHE A 230 -14.86 27.45 -12.21
N ARG A 231 -15.64 27.34 -13.29
CA ARG A 231 -16.61 26.26 -13.50
C ARG A 231 -15.95 24.89 -13.57
N GLY A 232 -14.74 24.78 -14.13
CA GLY A 232 -13.95 23.54 -14.16
C GLY A 232 -13.41 23.13 -12.80
N VAL A 233 -13.02 24.10 -11.96
CA VAL A 233 -12.64 23.86 -10.54
C VAL A 233 -13.86 23.45 -9.71
N ASP A 234 -15.01 24.08 -9.93
CA ASP A 234 -16.27 23.74 -9.26
C ASP A 234 -16.77 22.34 -9.68
N LEU A 235 -16.73 22.00 -10.97
CA LEU A 235 -17.09 20.66 -11.48
C LEU A 235 -16.17 19.56 -10.93
N LEU A 236 -14.87 19.85 -10.78
CA LEU A 236 -13.93 18.94 -10.14
C LEU A 236 -14.28 18.73 -8.66
N GLN A 237 -14.58 19.80 -7.92
CA GLN A 237 -15.01 19.69 -6.52
C GLN A 237 -16.39 19.02 -6.35
N GLU A 238 -17.27 19.12 -7.34
CA GLU A 238 -18.60 18.52 -7.30
C GLU A 238 -18.62 17.04 -7.70
N SER A 239 -17.59 16.56 -8.42
CA SER A 239 -17.43 15.15 -8.78
C SER A 239 -17.28 14.25 -7.56
N GLU A 240 -17.76 13.02 -7.64
CA GLU A 240 -17.66 12.03 -6.55
C GLU A 240 -16.19 11.74 -6.17
N ALA A 241 -15.31 11.70 -7.18
CA ALA A 241 -13.86 11.58 -7.02
C ALA A 241 -13.24 12.81 -6.33
N GLY A 242 -13.62 14.03 -6.72
CA GLY A 242 -13.09 15.26 -6.12
C GLY A 242 -13.59 15.51 -4.69
N LYS A 243 -14.84 15.14 -4.37
CA LYS A 243 -15.37 15.15 -3.00
C LYS A 243 -14.61 14.19 -2.09
N SER A 244 -14.37 12.97 -2.57
CA SER A 244 -13.61 11.95 -1.84
C SER A 244 -12.16 12.38 -1.63
N PHE A 245 -11.51 12.93 -2.66
CA PHE A 245 -10.16 13.48 -2.56
C PHE A 245 -10.08 14.64 -1.56
N THR A 246 -11.01 15.60 -1.63
CA THR A 246 -11.03 16.77 -0.74
C THR A 246 -11.28 16.37 0.72
N ALA A 247 -12.23 15.46 0.97
CA ALA A 247 -12.53 14.97 2.32
C ALA A 247 -11.33 14.22 2.93
N PHE A 248 -10.63 13.43 2.12
CA PHE A 248 -9.41 12.74 2.53
C PHE A 248 -8.25 13.71 2.79
N TYR A 249 -8.00 14.66 1.90
CA TYR A 249 -6.93 15.66 2.06
C TYR A 249 -7.19 16.57 3.25
N ALA A 250 -8.46 16.91 3.53
CA ALA A 250 -8.85 17.62 4.75
C ALA A 250 -8.56 16.83 6.02
N LEU A 251 -8.61 15.49 5.97
CA LEU A 251 -8.27 14.63 7.09
C LEU A 251 -6.75 14.55 7.32
N ILE A 252 -5.95 14.50 6.25
CA ILE A 252 -4.48 14.45 6.33
C ILE A 252 -3.88 15.82 6.69
N LEU A 253 -4.45 16.90 6.19
CA LEU A 253 -3.97 18.26 6.44
C LEU A 253 -4.46 18.83 7.78
N ASP A 254 -5.25 18.09 8.55
CA ASP A 254 -5.66 18.48 9.90
C ASP A 254 -4.55 18.13 10.90
N PRO A 255 -3.72 19.10 11.33
CA PRO A 255 -2.56 18.82 12.16
C PRO A 255 -2.93 18.25 13.53
N GLU A 256 -4.13 18.52 14.04
CA GLU A 256 -4.60 17.97 15.32
C GLU A 256 -4.89 16.48 15.19
N ARG A 257 -5.54 16.08 14.08
CA ARG A 257 -5.82 14.67 13.80
C ARG A 257 -4.57 13.88 13.45
N THR A 258 -3.66 14.48 12.68
CA THR A 258 -2.38 13.83 12.36
C THR A 258 -1.60 13.54 13.64
N ALA A 259 -1.46 14.54 14.53
CA ALA A 259 -0.75 14.36 15.80
C ALA A 259 -1.40 13.30 16.69
N ALA A 260 -2.74 13.26 16.78
CA ALA A 260 -3.44 12.24 17.57
C ALA A 260 -3.17 10.81 17.05
N VAL A 261 -3.14 10.62 15.72
CA VAL A 261 -2.85 9.31 15.11
C VAL A 261 -1.38 8.95 15.28
N GLU A 262 -0.44 9.90 15.22
CA GLU A 262 0.98 9.67 15.54
C GLU A 262 1.16 9.20 16.99
N ASP A 263 0.51 9.87 17.94
CA ASP A 263 0.53 9.47 19.35
C ASP A 263 -0.05 8.06 19.56
N ASP A 264 -1.14 7.72 18.88
CA ASP A 264 -1.75 6.39 18.94
C ASP A 264 -0.81 5.31 18.37
N VAL A 265 -0.14 5.58 17.25
CA VAL A 265 0.86 4.68 16.65
C VAL A 265 2.04 4.47 17.59
N ASP A 266 2.56 5.54 18.20
CA ASP A 266 3.65 5.45 19.16
C ASP A 266 3.23 4.63 20.38
N GLN A 267 2.03 4.85 20.93
CA GLN A 267 1.51 4.03 22.02
C GLN A 267 1.38 2.56 21.64
N LEU A 268 0.89 2.25 20.44
CA LEU A 268 0.79 0.87 19.95
C LEU A 268 2.16 0.19 19.90
N LEU A 269 3.19 0.90 19.44
CA LEU A 269 4.56 0.38 19.33
C LEU A 269 5.24 0.17 20.69
N HIS A 270 4.78 0.81 21.75
CA HIS A 270 5.24 0.57 23.12
C HIS A 270 4.54 -0.62 23.81
N ARG A 271 3.50 -1.20 23.22
CA ARG A 271 2.76 -2.34 23.82
C ARG A 271 3.48 -3.67 23.59
N PRO A 272 3.29 -4.69 24.47
CA PRO A 272 3.99 -5.97 24.39
C PRO A 272 3.85 -6.73 23.05
N PHE A 273 2.70 -6.59 22.37
CA PHE A 273 2.46 -7.24 21.09
C PHE A 273 3.34 -6.68 19.96
N ALA A 274 3.87 -5.46 20.08
CA ALA A 274 4.74 -4.88 19.06
C ALA A 274 6.03 -5.71 18.88
N ASN A 275 6.43 -6.49 19.89
CA ASN A 275 7.57 -7.41 19.82
C ASN A 275 7.31 -8.63 18.93
N SER A 276 6.04 -9.01 18.69
CA SER A 276 5.69 -10.09 17.76
C SER A 276 5.57 -9.62 16.31
N LEU A 277 5.64 -8.31 16.06
CA LEU A 277 5.63 -7.74 14.71
C LEU A 277 7.02 -7.83 14.07
N THR A 278 7.05 -8.14 12.77
CA THR A 278 8.28 -8.10 11.99
C THR A 278 8.84 -6.67 11.93
N PRO A 279 10.16 -6.49 11.71
CA PRO A 279 10.74 -5.16 11.52
C PRO A 279 10.01 -4.33 10.46
N GLY A 280 9.64 -4.94 9.34
CA GLY A 280 8.88 -4.30 8.27
C GLY A 280 7.47 -3.86 8.70
N GLN A 281 6.78 -4.64 9.53
CA GLN A 281 5.46 -4.25 10.06
C GLN A 281 5.55 -3.06 11.03
N ARG A 282 6.56 -3.06 11.92
CA ARG A 282 6.80 -1.91 12.83
C ARG A 282 7.15 -0.65 12.06
N HIS A 283 7.98 -0.77 11.03
CA HIS A 283 8.31 0.34 10.15
C HIS A 283 7.08 0.84 9.38
N GLY A 284 6.26 -0.08 8.85
CA GLY A 284 5.01 0.25 8.17
C GLY A 284 4.04 1.05 9.05
N LEU A 285 3.94 0.72 10.34
CA LEU A 285 3.10 1.47 11.27
C LEU A 285 3.64 2.88 11.50
N ARG A 286 4.96 3.05 11.68
CA ARG A 286 5.60 4.37 11.81
C ARG A 286 5.47 5.23 10.56
N ARG A 287 5.53 4.59 9.39
CA ARG A 287 5.43 5.27 8.08
C ARG A 287 4.00 5.43 7.60
N LEU A 288 3.00 5.01 8.38
CA LEU A 288 1.62 4.97 7.93
C LEU A 288 1.11 6.35 7.52
N LEU A 289 1.42 7.39 8.29
CA LEU A 289 1.08 8.78 7.94
C LEU A 289 2.07 9.44 6.98
N PRO A 290 3.41 9.37 7.20
CA PRO A 290 4.37 9.94 6.25
C PRO A 290 4.20 9.45 4.82
N ALA A 291 3.89 8.16 4.62
CA ALA A 291 3.68 7.59 3.30
C ALA A 291 2.42 8.09 2.58
N MET A 292 1.48 8.73 3.30
CA MET A 292 0.30 9.38 2.70
C MET A 292 0.50 10.87 2.47
N GLN A 293 1.57 11.46 3.01
CA GLN A 293 1.94 12.87 2.84
C GLN A 293 2.97 13.07 1.71
N ASP A 294 3.75 12.03 1.40
CA ASP A 294 4.74 11.96 0.31
C ASP A 294 4.06 11.75 -1.08
#